data_AF-A0A1H4FQI7-F1
#
_entry.id   AF-A0A1H4FQI7-F1
#
_cell.length_a   1.000
_cell.length_b   1.000
_cell.length_c   1.000
_cell.angle_alpha   90.00
_cell.angle_beta   90.00
_cell.angle_gamma   90.00
#
_symmetry.space_group_name_H-M   'P 1'
#
loop_
_entity.id
_entity.type
_entity.pdbx_description
1 polymer ?
#
loop_
_entity_poly.entity_id
_entity_poly.type
_entity_poly.pdbx_seq_one_letter_code
_entity_poly.pdbx_strand_id
1 'polypeptide(L)'
;MLDRTVTRFGKDFVFYYSGYWRDIPATDNITVVIYEQVYPQAGTVLWVEMNDRRIYQTYFGRRYNDVKETAEQAVLQSLTELARIQADRILGEPTEELF
;
A
#
# COMPACT_ATOMS: atom_id res chain seq x y z
N MET A 1 -1.07 -6.52 7.43
CA MET A 1 -0.37 -5.26 7.12
C MET A 1 0.80 -5.10 8.07
N LEU A 2 1.97 -4.66 7.59
CA LEU A 2 3.18 -4.43 8.39
C LEU A 2 3.65 -2.99 8.24
N ASP A 3 4.09 -2.39 9.34
CA ASP A 3 4.61 -1.03 9.41
C ASP A 3 6.14 -1.05 9.62
N ARG A 4 6.87 -0.47 8.67
CA ARG A 4 8.34 -0.27 8.70
C ARG A 4 8.70 1.21 8.63
N THR A 5 7.82 2.09 9.11
CA THR A 5 8.03 3.55 9.18
C THR A 5 8.62 3.98 10.52
N VAL A 6 9.28 5.13 10.55
CA VAL A 6 9.96 5.68 11.73
C VAL A 6 9.62 7.14 12.02
N THR A 7 9.33 7.96 11.01
CA THR A 7 9.04 9.39 11.23
C THR A 7 7.57 9.64 11.54
N ARG A 8 7.27 10.85 12.04
CA ARG A 8 5.88 11.27 12.26
C ARG A 8 5.04 11.22 10.97
N PHE A 9 5.59 11.68 9.85
CA PHE A 9 4.89 11.60 8.56
C PHE A 9 4.60 10.15 8.17
N GLY A 10 5.56 9.24 8.39
CA GLY A 10 5.37 7.81 8.18
C GLY A 10 4.26 7.23 9.07
N LYS A 11 4.26 7.57 10.36
CA LYS A 11 3.23 7.11 11.30
C LYS A 11 1.84 7.63 10.98
N ASP A 12 1.73 8.92 10.63
CA ASP A 12 0.47 9.54 10.23
C ASP A 12 -0.04 8.90 8.93
N PHE A 13 0.84 8.64 7.96
CA PHE A 13 0.50 7.95 6.71
C PHE A 13 -0.04 6.54 6.98
N VAL A 14 0.67 5.75 7.79
CA VAL A 14 0.24 4.38 8.17
C VAL A 14 -1.09 4.41 8.91
N PHE A 15 -1.32 5.39 9.79
CA PHE A 15 -2.58 5.55 10.50
C PHE A 15 -3.75 5.73 9.54
N TYR A 16 -3.68 6.70 8.62
CA TYR A 16 -4.75 6.92 7.64
C TYR A 16 -4.90 5.75 6.69
N TYR A 17 -3.80 5.26 6.11
CA TYR A 17 -3.81 4.12 5.18
C TYR A 17 -4.46 2.89 5.81
N SER A 18 -4.06 2.52 7.03
CA SER A 18 -4.60 1.34 7.72
C SER A 18 -6.07 1.52 8.09
N GLY A 19 -6.51 2.76 8.33
CA GLY A 19 -7.92 3.12 8.49
C GLY A 19 -8.73 2.72 7.26
N TYR A 20 -8.34 3.23 6.09
CA TYR A 20 -9.02 2.92 4.83
C TYR A 20 -8.90 1.45 4.41
N TRP A 21 -7.73 0.84 4.59
CA TRP A 21 -7.47 -0.55 4.20
C TRP A 21 -8.36 -1.56 4.92
N ARG A 22 -8.72 -1.28 6.18
CA ARG A 22 -9.57 -2.17 6.99
C ARG A 22 -10.97 -2.36 6.39
N ASP A 23 -11.46 -1.37 5.67
CA ASP A 23 -12.81 -1.38 5.09
C ASP A 23 -12.85 -2.06 3.71
N ILE A 24 -11.69 -2.49 3.18
CA ILE A 24 -11.59 -3.14 1.87
C ILE A 24 -11.87 -4.65 2.01
N PRO A 25 -12.86 -5.20 1.29
CA PRO A 25 -13.17 -6.63 1.32
C PRO A 25 -12.14 -7.45 0.53
N ALA A 26 -12.14 -8.77 0.74
CA ALA A 26 -11.32 -9.71 -0.02
C ALA A 26 -9.81 -9.40 0.01
N THR A 27 -9.33 -8.96 1.17
CA THR A 27 -7.90 -8.74 1.46
C THR A 27 -7.23 -9.99 2.04
N ASP A 28 -7.95 -11.12 2.09
CA ASP A 28 -7.43 -12.42 2.48
C ASP A 28 -6.23 -12.81 1.60
N ASN A 29 -5.18 -13.33 2.23
CA ASN A 29 -3.91 -13.66 1.56
C ASN A 29 -3.18 -12.47 0.89
N ILE A 30 -3.55 -11.22 1.20
CA ILE A 30 -2.84 -10.03 0.72
C ILE A 30 -1.92 -9.49 1.83
N THR A 31 -0.63 -9.45 1.54
CA THR A 31 0.35 -8.83 2.44
C THR A 31 0.64 -7.41 1.98
N VAL A 32 0.29 -6.43 2.81
CA VAL A 32 0.68 -5.03 2.60
C VAL A 32 1.78 -4.64 3.58
N VAL A 33 2.87 -4.05 3.08
CA VAL A 33 3.96 -3.51 3.89
C VAL A 33 4.23 -2.06 3.50
N ILE A 34 4.29 -1.17 4.49
CA ILE A 34 4.68 0.23 4.28
C ILE A 34 6.09 0.42 4.79
N TYR A 35 6.97 0.88 3.90
CA TYR A 35 8.37 1.15 4.21
C TYR A 35 8.66 2.64 4.17
N GLU A 36 9.59 3.07 5.01
CA GLU A 36 10.13 4.42 5.00
C GLU A 36 11.65 4.42 4.91
N GLN A 37 12.19 5.34 4.12
CA GLN A 37 13.59 5.71 4.15
C GLN A 37 13.75 7.21 4.45
N VAL A 38 14.48 7.52 5.52
CA VAL A 38 14.73 8.89 5.96
C VAL A 38 15.99 9.44 5.31
N TYR A 39 15.88 10.63 4.74
CA TYR A 39 16.98 11.41 4.18
C TYR A 39 17.11 12.71 4.99
N PRO A 40 18.08 12.79 5.95
CA PRO A 40 18.15 13.86 6.94
C PRO A 40 18.09 15.30 6.39
N GLN A 41 18.51 15.52 5.14
CA GLN A 41 18.52 16.84 4.51
C GLN A 41 17.35 17.09 3.53
N ALA A 42 16.70 16.02 3.06
CA ALA A 42 15.76 16.08 1.93
C ALA A 42 14.32 15.69 2.31
N GLY A 43 14.10 15.02 3.45
CA GLY A 43 12.79 14.53 3.87
C GLY A 43 12.77 13.01 3.99
N THR A 44 11.65 12.38 3.66
CA THR A 44 11.50 10.93 3.69
C THR A 44 10.84 10.42 2.43
N VAL A 45 11.16 9.18 2.08
CA VAL A 45 10.49 8.44 1.00
C VAL A 45 9.72 7.32 1.64
N LEU A 46 8.44 7.21 1.28
CA LEU A 46 7.59 6.10 1.67
C LEU A 46 7.19 5.33 0.43
N TRP A 47 7.07 4.02 0.57
CA TRP A 47 6.47 3.19 -0.46
C TRP A 47 5.62 2.09 0.16
N VAL A 48 4.62 1.66 -0.61
CA VAL A 48 3.71 0.57 -0.24
C VAL A 48 4.04 -0.61 -1.13
N GLU A 49 4.24 -1.76 -0.51
CA GLU A 49 4.35 -3.05 -1.19
C GLU A 49 3.10 -3.87 -0.93
N MET A 50 2.57 -4.50 -1.98
CA MET A 50 1.52 -5.50 -1.92
C MET A 50 2.07 -6.80 -2.51
N ASN A 51 2.11 -7.86 -1.71
CA ASN A 51 2.69 -9.16 -2.09
C ASN A 51 4.10 -9.01 -2.69
N ASP A 52 4.99 -8.32 -1.96
CA ASP A 52 6.39 -8.06 -2.34
C ASP A 52 6.58 -7.22 -3.63
N ARG A 53 5.51 -6.61 -4.15
CA ARG A 53 5.57 -5.68 -5.27
C ARG A 53 5.29 -4.26 -4.82
N ARG A 54 6.17 -3.33 -5.16
CA ARG A 54 5.93 -1.89 -4.96
C ARG A 54 4.80 -1.41 -5.86
N ILE A 55 3.71 -0.95 -5.23
CA ILE A 55 2.50 -0.46 -5.91
C ILE A 55 2.34 1.06 -5.82
N TYR A 56 3.01 1.68 -4.85
CA TYR A 56 2.92 3.12 -4.63
C TYR A 56 4.21 3.66 -4.00
N GLN A 57 4.56 4.91 -4.30
CA GLN A 57 5.68 5.61 -3.68
C GLN A 57 5.38 7.11 -3.60
N THR A 58 5.81 7.73 -2.51
CA THR A 58 5.69 9.18 -2.28
C THR A 58 6.89 9.73 -1.52
N TYR A 59 7.02 11.06 -1.51
CA TYR A 59 8.09 11.81 -0.87
C TYR A 59 7.48 12.84 0.08
N PHE A 60 7.90 12.83 1.35
CA PHE A 60 7.55 13.87 2.31
C PHE A 60 8.76 14.74 2.60
N GLY A 61 8.73 15.95 2.04
CA GLY A 61 9.76 16.97 2.22
C GLY A 61 9.33 18.10 3.16
N ARG A 62 10.03 19.23 3.08
CA ARG A 62 9.77 20.44 3.90
C ARG A 62 8.50 21.21 3.51
N ARG A 63 7.94 20.93 2.33
CA ARG A 63 6.69 21.56 1.87
C ARG A 63 5.52 20.87 2.55
N TYR A 64 4.45 21.62 2.79
CA TYR A 64 3.20 21.04 3.31
C TYR A 64 2.73 19.96 2.34
N ASN A 65 2.78 18.71 2.78
CA ASN A 65 2.21 17.58 2.06
C ASN A 65 1.03 17.11 2.90
N ASP A 66 -0.15 17.04 2.31
CA ASP A 66 -1.31 16.49 2.99
C ASP A 66 -1.15 14.96 3.08
N VAL A 67 -0.69 14.50 4.24
CA VAL A 67 -0.43 13.08 4.51
C VAL A 67 -1.70 12.25 4.34
N LYS A 68 -2.86 12.82 4.67
CA LYS A 68 -4.15 12.14 4.56
C LYS A 68 -4.52 11.93 3.09
N GLU A 69 -4.42 12.98 2.27
CA GLU A 69 -4.66 12.88 0.82
C GLU A 69 -3.70 11.87 0.19
N THR A 70 -2.42 11.91 0.58
CA THR A 70 -1.41 10.98 0.06
C THR A 70 -1.73 9.52 0.44
N ALA A 71 -2.20 9.28 1.67
CA ALA A 71 -2.61 7.96 2.12
C ALA A 71 -3.88 7.46 1.39
N GLU A 72 -4.82 8.36 1.11
CA GLU A 72 -6.01 8.06 0.31
C GLU A 72 -5.61 7.62 -1.11
N GLN A 73 -4.72 8.36 -1.77
CA GLN A 73 -4.21 7.98 -3.09
C GLN A 73 -3.51 6.62 -3.09
N ALA A 74 -2.70 6.34 -2.07
CA ALA A 74 -2.03 5.05 -1.94
C ALA A 74 -3.02 3.88 -1.80
N VAL A 75 -4.12 4.07 -1.09
CA VAL A 75 -5.17 3.05 -0.94
C VAL A 75 -5.93 2.83 -2.24
N LEU A 76 -6.21 3.89 -3.01
CA LEU A 76 -6.82 3.74 -4.33
C LEU A 76 -5.94 2.93 -5.29
N GLN A 77 -4.63 3.16 -5.27
CA GLN A 77 -3.68 2.33 -6.04
C GLN A 77 -3.66 0.87 -5.54
N SER A 78 -3.80 0.67 -4.24
CA SER A 78 -3.87 -0.66 -3.63
C SER A 78 -5.14 -1.41 -4.02
N LEU A 79 -6.28 -0.72 -4.09
CA LEU A 79 -7.54 -1.29 -4.58
C LEU A 79 -7.43 -1.70 -6.05
N THR A 80 -6.75 -0.89 -6.87
CA THR A 80 -6.52 -1.18 -8.29
C THR A 80 -5.67 -2.44 -8.46
N GLU A 81 -4.58 -2.58 -7.71
CA GLU A 81 -3.76 -3.80 -7.76
C GLU A 81 -4.51 -5.01 -7.19
N LEU A 82 -5.30 -4.84 -6.13
CA LEU A 82 -6.13 -5.91 -5.58
C LEU A 82 -7.13 -6.45 -6.61
N ALA A 83 -7.83 -5.56 -7.31
CA ALA A 83 -8.76 -5.94 -8.37
C ALA A 83 -8.04 -6.71 -9.49
N ARG A 84 -6.82 -6.29 -9.84
CA ARG A 84 -5.99 -7.00 -10.82
C ARG A 84 -5.59 -8.39 -10.34
N ILE A 85 -5.13 -8.54 -9.10
CA ILE A 85 -4.80 -9.85 -8.52
C ILE A 85 -6.01 -10.78 -8.50
N GLN A 86 -7.20 -10.26 -8.19
CA GLN A 86 -8.43 -11.05 -8.20
C GLN A 86 -8.84 -11.46 -9.62
N ALA A 87 -8.75 -10.54 -10.59
CA ALA A 87 -9.02 -10.84 -11.99
C ALA A 87 -8.05 -11.92 -12.53
N ASP A 88 -6.76 -11.80 -12.23
CA ASP A 88 -5.74 -12.78 -12.61
C ASP A 88 -6.03 -14.16 -11.97
N ARG A 89 -6.54 -14.20 -10.73
CA ARG A 89 -6.97 -15.46 -10.08
C ARG A 89 -8.16 -16.10 -10.80
N ILE A 90 -9.20 -15.32 -11.12
CA ILE A 90 -10.41 -15.82 -11.78
C ILE A 90 -10.10 -16.29 -13.21
N LEU A 91 -9.27 -15.55 -13.94
CA LEU A 91 -8.89 -15.86 -15.32
C LEU A 91 -7.81 -16.93 -15.42
N GLY A 92 -7.05 -17.15 -14.33
CA GLY A 92 -5.91 -18.06 -14.26
C GLY A 92 -6.23 -19.44 -13.68
N GLU A 93 -7.48 -19.78 -13.36
CA GLU A 93 -7.90 -21.16 -13.06
C GLU A 93 -8.15 -21.91 -14.39
N PRO A 94 -7.22 -22.73 -14.91
CA PRO A 94 -7.67 -23.89 -15.66
C PRO A 94 -8.43 -24.75 -14.66
N THR A 95 -9.67 -25.08 -14.99
CA THR A 95 -10.37 -26.23 -14.40
C THR A 95 -9.42 -27.42 -14.52
N GLU A 96 -8.68 -27.75 -13.45
CA GLU A 96 -7.99 -29.03 -13.38
C GLU A 96 -9.09 -30.07 -13.50
N GLU A 97 -9.05 -30.74 -14.65
CA GLU A 97 -10.06 -31.67 -15.09
C GLU A 97 -10.28 -32.74 -14.03
N LEU A 98 -11.55 -32.90 -13.66
CA LEU A 98 -12.06 -34.10 -13.03
C LEU A 98 -11.72 -35.30 -13.92
N PHE A 99 -10.64 -36.02 -13.63
CA PHE A 99 -10.41 -37.40 -14.05
C PHE A 99 -9.68 -38.20 -12.97
#